data_AF-A0A971JW83-F1
#
_entry.id   AF-A0A971JW83-F1
#
_cell.length_a   1.000
_cell.length_b   1.000
_cell.length_c   1.000
_cell.angle_alpha   90.00
_cell.angle_beta   90.00
_cell.angle_gamma   90.00
#
_symmetry.space_group_name_H-M   'P 1'
#
loop_
_entity.id
_entity.type
_entity.pdbx_description
1 polymer ?
#
loop_
_entity_poly.entity_id
_entity_poly.type
_entity_poly.pdbx_seq_one_letter_code
_entity_poly.pdbx_strand_id
1 'polypeptide(L)'
;MTDATTGPLTGAPADDDDDATGPPLVILAVAAASILAGVVLLMVGTMAANVVGYILCSVVVILAVGLFRRVDVQRRLSPGYRPSGLVGRLIPVLLVAAFLVTGAHVWAIATELAS
;
A
#
# COMPACT_ATOMS: atom_id res chain seq x y z
N MET A 1 8.30 66.72 -2.79
CA MET A 1 7.94 65.97 -4.01
C MET A 1 8.74 64.68 -3.96
N THR A 2 8.22 63.70 -3.23
CA THR A 2 8.83 62.40 -2.93
C THR A 2 8.07 61.36 -3.72
N ASP A 3 8.71 60.79 -4.73
CA ASP A 3 8.13 59.74 -5.57
C ASP A 3 8.43 58.38 -4.92
N ALA A 4 7.38 57.74 -4.43
CA ALA A 4 7.39 56.41 -3.82
C ALA A 4 6.45 55.52 -4.64
N THR A 5 7.01 54.80 -5.61
CA THR A 5 6.35 53.75 -6.42
C THR A 5 7.49 53.18 -7.29
N THR A 6 7.82 51.89 -7.36
CA THR A 6 7.00 50.69 -7.38
C THR A 6 7.96 49.52 -7.20
N GLY A 7 7.82 48.72 -6.13
CA GLY A 7 8.51 47.43 -6.05
C GLY A 7 7.87 46.43 -7.04
N PRO A 8 8.61 45.48 -7.61
CA PRO A 8 7.99 44.41 -8.39
C PRO A 8 7.14 43.53 -7.47
N LEU A 9 5.82 43.70 -7.54
CA LEU A 9 4.83 42.75 -7.08
C LEU A 9 4.85 41.54 -8.02
N THR A 10 5.78 40.63 -7.82
CA THR A 10 5.72 39.31 -8.45
C THR A 10 5.77 38.27 -7.37
N GLY A 11 4.65 38.19 -6.64
CA GLY A 11 4.23 36.95 -6.00
C GLY A 11 3.95 35.94 -7.11
N ALA A 12 4.99 35.25 -7.57
CA ALA A 12 4.80 33.92 -8.08
C ALA A 12 4.31 33.09 -6.89
N PRO A 13 3.18 32.34 -6.99
CA PRO A 13 2.92 31.31 -6.00
C PRO A 13 4.17 30.41 -6.02
N ALA A 14 4.90 30.40 -4.91
CA ALA A 14 5.90 29.38 -4.68
C ALA A 14 5.18 28.03 -4.85
N ASP A 15 5.85 27.08 -5.49
CA ASP A 15 5.42 25.70 -5.59
C ASP A 15 5.16 25.13 -4.17
N ASP A 16 3.95 25.34 -3.63
CA ASP A 16 3.50 24.77 -2.35
C ASP A 16 3.11 23.27 -2.51
N ASP A 17 3.38 22.67 -3.68
CA ASP A 17 3.11 21.25 -3.92
C ASP A 17 4.17 20.32 -3.28
N ASP A 18 5.29 20.85 -2.78
CA ASP A 18 6.32 20.07 -2.07
C ASP A 18 5.89 19.62 -0.65
N ASP A 19 4.84 20.22 -0.07
CA ASP A 19 4.39 19.93 1.31
C ASP A 19 3.15 19.01 1.40
N ALA A 20 2.60 18.58 0.25
CA ALA A 20 1.40 17.75 0.20
C ALA A 20 1.71 16.29 0.63
N THR A 21 1.51 15.99 1.92
CA THR A 21 1.70 14.63 2.45
C THR A 21 0.54 13.72 2.03
N GLY A 22 0.73 12.94 0.95
CA GLY A 22 -0.25 11.95 0.48
C GLY A 22 -0.27 10.63 1.27
N PRO A 23 -1.18 9.70 0.94
CA PRO A 23 -1.24 8.38 1.57
C PRO A 23 0.05 7.57 1.33
N PRO A 24 0.44 6.65 2.24
CA PRO A 24 1.71 5.93 2.15
C PRO A 24 1.67 4.79 1.12
N LEU A 25 1.71 5.14 -0.17
CA LEU A 25 1.56 4.21 -1.31
C LEU A 25 2.63 3.11 -1.36
N VAL A 26 3.85 3.38 -0.87
CA VAL A 26 4.93 2.39 -0.82
C VAL A 26 4.51 1.16 0.01
N ILE A 27 3.81 1.36 1.12
CA ILE A 27 3.34 0.25 1.96
C ILE A 27 2.29 -0.58 1.21
N LEU A 28 1.41 0.08 0.44
CA LEU A 28 0.41 -0.60 -0.38
C LEU A 28 1.05 -1.38 -1.53
N ALA A 29 2.12 -0.84 -2.12
CA ALA A 29 2.90 -1.53 -3.15
C ALA A 29 3.57 -2.80 -2.61
N VAL A 30 4.06 -2.80 -1.37
CA VAL A 30 4.58 -4.01 -0.71
C VAL A 30 3.48 -5.06 -0.59
N ALA A 31 2.27 -4.70 -0.14
CA ALA A 31 1.15 -5.62 -0.05
C ALA A 31 0.81 -6.23 -1.43
N ALA A 32 0.72 -5.39 -2.48
CA ALA A 32 0.46 -5.85 -3.84
C ALA A 32 1.57 -6.79 -4.36
N ALA A 33 2.83 -6.44 -4.13
CA ALA A 33 3.97 -7.26 -4.54
C ALA A 33 3.99 -8.62 -3.80
N SER A 34 3.64 -8.66 -2.51
CA SER A 34 3.50 -9.90 -1.76
C SER A 34 2.43 -10.83 -2.33
N ILE A 35 1.28 -10.28 -2.75
CA ILE A 35 0.21 -11.07 -3.38
C ILE A 35 0.67 -11.61 -4.73
N LEU A 36 1.30 -10.78 -5.57
CA LEU A 36 1.83 -11.22 -6.86
C LEU A 36 2.88 -12.31 -6.71
N ALA A 37 3.78 -12.17 -5.73
CA ALA A 37 4.76 -13.20 -5.40
C ALA A 37 4.08 -14.50 -4.94
N GLY A 38 3.03 -14.43 -4.13
CA GLY A 38 2.23 -15.61 -3.74
C GLY A 38 1.59 -16.31 -4.95
N VAL A 39 1.03 -15.56 -5.89
CA VAL A 39 0.49 -16.13 -7.14
C VAL A 39 1.57 -16.87 -7.95
N VAL A 40 2.77 -16.29 -8.06
CA VAL A 40 3.90 -16.96 -8.74
C VAL A 40 4.32 -18.22 -7.97
N LEU A 41 4.37 -18.17 -6.64
CA LEU A 41 4.72 -19.32 -5.81
C LEU A 41 3.70 -20.46 -5.89
N LEU A 42 2.41 -20.16 -6.08
CA LEU A 42 1.39 -21.20 -6.37
C LEU A 42 1.76 -22.00 -7.62
N MET A 43 2.27 -21.34 -8.67
CA MET A 43 2.64 -22.00 -9.92
C MET A 43 3.87 -22.92 -9.78
N VAL A 44 4.71 -22.69 -8.77
CA VAL A 44 5.87 -23.54 -8.47
C VAL A 44 5.43 -24.89 -7.90
N GLY A 45 4.33 -24.93 -7.15
CA GLY A 45 3.66 -26.17 -6.74
C GLY A 45 4.39 -27.02 -5.69
N THR A 46 5.44 -26.54 -5.05
CA THR A 46 6.16 -27.28 -3.98
C THR A 46 5.63 -26.92 -2.59
N MET A 47 5.71 -27.84 -1.61
CA MET A 47 5.38 -27.55 -0.20
C MET A 47 6.02 -26.25 0.29
N ALA A 48 7.34 -26.11 0.09
CA ALA A 48 8.07 -24.94 0.54
C ALA A 48 7.55 -23.64 -0.09
N ALA A 49 7.29 -23.65 -1.41
CA ALA A 49 6.72 -22.49 -2.09
C ALA A 49 5.32 -22.16 -1.54
N ASN A 50 4.50 -23.17 -1.26
CA ASN A 50 3.17 -22.96 -0.72
C ASN A 50 3.19 -22.39 0.71
N VAL A 51 4.08 -22.86 1.57
CA VAL A 51 4.26 -22.32 2.92
C VAL A 51 4.73 -20.85 2.86
N VAL A 52 5.71 -20.54 2.00
CA VAL A 52 6.20 -19.16 1.84
C VAL A 52 5.08 -18.25 1.29
N GLY A 53 4.35 -18.71 0.27
CA GLY A 53 3.26 -17.97 -0.32
C GLY A 53 2.09 -17.74 0.65
N TYR A 54 1.78 -18.74 1.48
CA TYR A 54 0.85 -18.60 2.61
C TYR A 54 1.28 -17.49 3.56
N ILE A 55 2.55 -17.46 4.00
CA ILE A 55 3.06 -16.45 4.92
C ILE A 55 3.03 -15.05 4.28
N LEU A 56 3.44 -14.92 3.02
CA LEU A 56 3.40 -13.66 2.29
C LEU A 56 1.98 -13.10 2.18
N CYS A 57 1.03 -13.93 1.75
CA CYS A 57 -0.33 -13.48 1.49
C CYS A 57 -1.16 -13.29 2.77
N SER A 58 -0.87 -14.03 3.83
CA SER A 58 -1.56 -13.85 5.11
C SER A 58 -0.87 -12.80 5.97
N VAL A 59 0.32 -13.12 6.49
CA VAL A 59 1.00 -12.32 7.51
C VAL A 59 1.49 -11.00 6.93
N VAL A 60 2.24 -11.03 5.82
CA VAL A 60 2.89 -9.81 5.30
C VAL A 60 1.85 -8.82 4.79
N VAL A 61 0.82 -9.26 4.06
CA VAL A 61 -0.25 -8.37 3.60
C VAL A 61 -1.03 -7.77 4.77
N ILE A 62 -1.40 -8.56 5.79
CA ILE A 62 -2.13 -8.05 6.96
C ILE A 62 -1.29 -6.99 7.69
N LEU A 63 0.00 -7.27 7.92
CA LEU A 63 0.90 -6.31 8.57
C LEU A 63 1.10 -5.05 7.74
N ALA A 64 1.26 -5.17 6.41
CA ALA A 64 1.37 -4.03 5.52
C ALA A 64 0.11 -3.16 5.55
N VAL A 65 -1.09 -3.75 5.50
CA VAL A 65 -2.34 -2.98 5.62
C VAL A 65 -2.48 -2.34 7.01
N GLY A 66 -2.12 -3.04 8.08
CA GLY A 66 -2.12 -2.48 9.43
C GLY A 66 -1.18 -1.29 9.56
N LEU A 67 0.04 -1.40 9.04
CA LEU A 67 1.04 -0.34 9.01
C LEU A 67 0.58 0.83 8.14
N PHE A 68 -0.01 0.56 6.97
CA PHE A 68 -0.62 1.56 6.10
C PHE A 68 -1.63 2.38 6.89
N ARG A 69 -2.59 1.72 7.57
CA ARG A 69 -3.64 2.41 8.34
C ARG A 69 -3.05 3.26 9.46
N ARG A 70 -2.04 2.75 10.16
CA ARG A 70 -1.35 3.50 11.22
C ARG A 70 -0.69 4.77 10.68
N VAL A 71 0.09 4.65 9.61
CA VAL A 71 0.79 5.78 8.99
C VAL A 71 -0.20 6.76 8.36
N ASP A 72 -1.25 6.27 7.70
CA ASP A 72 -2.29 7.10 7.08
C ASP A 72 -3.05 7.93 8.13
N VAL A 73 -3.41 7.33 9.26
CA VAL A 73 -4.03 8.06 10.39
C VAL A 73 -3.10 9.14 10.92
N GLN A 74 -1.81 8.85 11.06
CA GLN A 74 -0.84 9.85 11.52
C GLN A 74 -0.68 11.00 10.51
N ARG A 75 -0.67 10.70 9.20
CA ARG A 75 -0.57 11.71 8.13
C ARG A 75 -1.82 12.58 8.02
N ARG A 76 -3.00 12.04 8.32
CA ARG A 76 -4.27 12.80 8.34
C ARG A 76 -4.31 13.91 9.38
N LEU A 77 -3.43 13.87 10.38
CA LEU A 77 -3.30 14.93 11.39
C LEU A 77 -2.47 16.12 10.89
N SER A 78 -1.77 15.97 9.75
CA SER A 78 -0.93 17.02 9.17
C SER A 78 -1.79 18.03 8.37
N PRO A 79 -1.52 19.35 8.48
CA PRO A 79 -2.28 20.40 7.79
C PRO A 79 -2.29 20.29 6.25
N GLY A 80 -1.25 19.68 5.66
CA GLY A 80 -1.11 19.50 4.21
C GLY A 80 -1.64 18.16 3.67
N TYR A 81 -2.40 17.39 4.45
CA TYR A 81 -2.86 16.07 4.02
C TYR A 81 -3.93 16.14 2.93
N ARG A 82 -3.64 15.54 1.77
CA ARG A 82 -4.60 15.38 0.65
C ARG A 82 -5.14 13.94 0.61
N PRO A 83 -6.43 13.71 0.91
CA PRO A 83 -7.00 12.37 0.88
C PRO A 83 -7.09 11.82 -0.54
N SER A 84 -6.81 10.52 -0.70
CA SER A 84 -7.04 9.80 -1.96
C SER A 84 -8.21 8.83 -1.82
N GLY A 85 -9.28 9.06 -2.60
CA GLY A 85 -10.43 8.14 -2.65
C GLY A 85 -10.10 6.76 -3.25
N LEU A 86 -9.03 6.66 -4.03
CA LEU A 86 -8.57 5.41 -4.63
C LEU A 86 -8.15 4.39 -3.55
N VAL A 87 -7.45 4.87 -2.51
CA VAL A 87 -6.86 3.99 -1.49
C VAL A 87 -7.93 3.32 -0.64
N GLY A 88 -9.04 4.01 -0.37
CA GLY A 88 -10.19 3.42 0.31
C GLY A 88 -10.80 2.22 -0.43
N ARG A 89 -10.68 2.18 -1.76
CA ARG A 89 -11.14 1.04 -2.58
C ARG A 89 -10.07 -0.04 -2.75
N LEU A 90 -8.79 0.33 -2.84
CA LEU A 90 -7.72 -0.63 -3.06
C LEU A 90 -7.48 -1.58 -1.89
N ILE A 91 -7.58 -1.09 -0.64
CA ILE A 91 -7.34 -1.91 0.55
C ILE A 91 -8.25 -3.15 0.61
N PRO A 92 -9.59 -3.04 0.51
CA PRO A 92 -10.45 -4.22 0.55
C PRO A 92 -10.19 -5.16 -0.63
N VAL A 93 -9.88 -4.63 -1.83
CA VAL A 93 -9.52 -5.45 -3.00
C VAL A 93 -8.26 -6.26 -2.73
N LEU A 94 -7.21 -5.65 -2.18
CA LEU A 94 -5.96 -6.34 -1.82
C LEU A 94 -6.19 -7.39 -0.73
N LEU A 95 -7.00 -7.11 0.28
CA LEU A 95 -7.33 -8.08 1.33
C LEU A 95 -8.11 -9.28 0.79
N VAL A 96 -9.08 -9.06 -0.09
CA VAL A 96 -9.83 -10.15 -0.74
C VAL A 96 -8.90 -10.98 -1.62
N ALA A 97 -8.07 -10.34 -2.45
CA ALA A 97 -7.11 -11.05 -3.28
C ALA A 97 -6.13 -11.88 -2.44
N ALA A 98 -5.58 -11.29 -1.37
CA ALA A 98 -4.69 -11.97 -0.45
C ALA A 98 -5.36 -13.16 0.26
N PHE A 99 -6.61 -13.02 0.68
CA PHE A 99 -7.39 -14.10 1.28
C PHE A 99 -7.57 -15.27 0.30
N LEU A 100 -7.94 -14.99 -0.95
CA LEU A 100 -8.12 -16.02 -1.97
C LEU A 100 -6.81 -16.77 -2.27
N VAL A 101 -5.71 -16.05 -2.45
CA VAL A 101 -4.39 -16.65 -2.71
C VAL A 101 -3.90 -17.45 -1.50
N THR A 102 -4.12 -16.95 -0.28
CA THR A 102 -3.82 -17.68 0.96
C THR A 102 -4.61 -18.99 1.01
N GLY A 103 -5.91 -18.97 0.71
CA GLY A 103 -6.75 -20.16 0.67
C GLY A 103 -6.26 -21.20 -0.33
N ALA A 104 -5.81 -20.77 -1.52
CA ALA A 104 -5.22 -21.66 -2.52
C ALA A 104 -3.94 -22.35 -2.01
N HIS A 105 -3.06 -21.62 -1.31
CA HIS A 105 -1.87 -22.22 -0.70
C HIS A 105 -2.23 -23.21 0.41
N VAL A 106 -3.18 -22.88 1.28
CA VAL A 106 -3.65 -23.78 2.34
C VAL A 106 -4.20 -25.06 1.76
N TRP A 107 -5.00 -24.97 0.68
CA TRP A 107 -5.51 -26.15 -0.03
C TRP A 107 -4.38 -27.03 -0.57
N ALA A 108 -3.39 -26.44 -1.23
CA ALA A 108 -2.25 -27.17 -1.77
C ALA A 108 -1.46 -27.90 -0.66
N ILE A 109 -1.17 -27.20 0.44
CA ILE A 109 -0.51 -27.79 1.63
C ILE A 109 -1.33 -28.95 2.19
N ALA A 110 -2.64 -28.76 2.37
CA ALA A 110 -3.51 -29.80 2.91
C ALA A 110 -3.57 -31.03 2.01
N THR A 111 -3.59 -30.84 0.69
CA THR A 111 -3.59 -31.93 -0.29
C THR A 111 -2.30 -32.73 -0.23
N GLU A 112 -1.15 -32.06 -0.14
CA GLU A 112 0.17 -32.69 -0.04
C GLU A 112 0.36 -33.44 1.30
N LEU A 113 -0.26 -32.97 2.39
CA LEU A 113 -0.23 -33.66 3.69
C LEU A 113 -1.19 -34.86 3.76
N ALA A 114 -2.21 -34.91 2.91
CA ALA A 114 -3.20 -35.98 2.89
C ALA A 114 -2.81 -37.15 1.98
N SER A 115 -1.78 -36.98 1.12
CA SER A 115 -1.21 -38.02 0.26
C SER A 115 -0.12 -38.82 0.95
#